data_AF-A0A6I8N603-F1
#
_entry.id   AF-A0A6I8N603-F1
#
_cell.length_a   1.000
_cell.length_b   1.000
_cell.length_c   1.000
_cell.angle_alpha   90.00
_cell.angle_beta   90.00
_cell.angle_gamma   90.00
#
_symmetry.space_group_name_H-M   'P 1'
#
loop_
_entity.id
_entity.type
_entity.pdbx_description
1 polymer ?
#
loop_
_entity_poly.entity_id
_entity_poly.type
_entity_poly.pdbx_seq_one_letter_code
_entity_poly.pdbx_strand_id
1 'polypeptide(L)'
;MSGHSGSAPPFSFGYLESAISSLKNCQSCINAGTDVAANVAFSLVETRTKVEDENCMENVMLEYAALDRELNQYIWAVEGTVNQLKRDCPETIPDLQSMVQEKLSTVQRKNCDANLQKNEKFMQFKEQLRNLKQQLNLLKICLIWQGHLTAGFRD
;
A
#
# COMPACT_ATOMS: atom_id res chain seq x y z
N MET A 1 41.33 40.28 -22.11
CA MET A 1 39.86 40.13 -22.16
C MET A 1 39.55 38.70 -21.71
N SER A 2 39.27 38.48 -20.42
CA SER A 2 38.96 37.14 -19.90
C SER A 2 37.48 36.86 -20.07
N GLY A 3 37.15 35.90 -20.93
CA GLY A 3 35.82 35.34 -21.06
C GLY A 3 35.45 34.58 -19.78
N HIS A 4 34.44 35.06 -19.09
CA HIS A 4 33.83 34.36 -17.97
C HIS A 4 32.95 33.25 -18.57
N SER A 5 33.47 32.02 -18.62
CA SER A 5 32.66 30.84 -18.87
C SER A 5 31.75 30.64 -17.66
N GLY A 6 30.52 31.15 -17.73
CA GLY A 6 29.49 30.90 -16.73
C GLY A 6 29.17 29.40 -16.71
N SER A 7 29.83 28.66 -15.83
CA SER A 7 29.43 27.29 -15.53
C SER A 7 28.04 27.35 -14.91
N ALA A 8 27.10 26.60 -15.49
CA ALA A 8 25.81 26.39 -14.85
C ALA A 8 26.05 25.90 -13.42
N PRO A 9 25.29 26.40 -12.42
CA PRO A 9 25.47 25.99 -11.04
C PRO A 9 25.37 24.46 -10.94
N PRO A 10 26.26 23.82 -10.16
CA PRO A 10 26.28 22.36 -10.05
C PRO A 10 24.92 21.87 -9.56
N PHE A 11 24.44 20.78 -10.18
CA PHE A 11 23.17 20.15 -9.83
C PHE A 11 23.16 19.80 -8.33
N SER A 12 22.29 20.46 -7.55
CA SER A 12 22.20 20.24 -6.11
C SER A 12 21.27 19.08 -5.79
N PHE A 13 21.83 17.98 -5.32
CA PHE A 13 21.08 16.77 -4.93
C PHE A 13 20.24 16.95 -3.67
N GLY A 14 20.49 17.99 -2.85
CA GLY A 14 19.80 18.16 -1.56
C GLY A 14 18.28 18.31 -1.67
N TYR A 15 17.81 19.03 -2.69
CA TYR A 15 16.36 19.16 -2.96
C TYR A 15 15.72 17.83 -3.33
N LEU A 16 16.45 17.00 -4.06
CA LEU A 16 15.98 15.70 -4.51
C LEU A 16 15.91 14.69 -3.36
N GLU A 17 16.91 14.69 -2.47
CA GLU A 17 16.89 13.88 -1.25
C GLU A 17 15.73 14.25 -0.31
N SER A 18 15.44 15.55 -0.20
CA SER A 18 14.28 16.03 0.57
C SER A 18 12.96 15.58 -0.06
N ALA A 19 12.84 15.65 -1.40
CA ALA A 19 11.67 15.16 -2.11
C ALA A 19 11.49 13.64 -1.95
N ILE A 20 12.57 12.84 -2.06
CA ILE A 20 12.55 11.39 -1.83
C ILE A 20 12.12 11.09 -0.39
N SER A 21 12.65 11.82 0.58
CA SER A 21 12.28 11.66 2.00
C SER A 21 10.79 11.97 2.22
N SER A 22 10.27 13.01 1.58
CA SER A 22 8.85 13.36 1.62
C SER A 22 7.97 12.26 1.00
N LEU A 23 8.40 11.68 -0.13
CA LEU A 23 7.72 10.55 -0.76
C LEU A 23 7.71 9.31 0.12
N LYS A 24 8.82 8.99 0.80
CA LYS A 24 8.88 7.89 1.78
C LYS A 24 7.90 8.13 2.93
N ASN A 25 7.80 9.37 3.40
CA ASN A 25 6.84 9.70 4.46
C ASN A 25 5.38 9.47 4.04
N CYS A 26 5.04 9.52 2.74
CA CYS A 26 3.70 9.16 2.25
C CYS A 26 3.33 7.68 2.49
N GLN A 27 4.30 6.78 2.70
CA GLN A 27 4.03 5.39 3.08
C GLN A 27 3.23 5.31 4.40
N SER A 28 3.43 6.27 5.31
CA SER A 28 2.65 6.34 6.55
C SER A 28 1.17 6.60 6.28
N CYS A 29 0.83 7.41 5.27
CA CYS A 29 -0.55 7.66 4.87
C CYS A 29 -1.21 6.40 4.28
N ILE A 30 -0.47 5.63 3.47
CA ILE A 30 -0.93 4.35 2.92
C ILE A 30 -1.20 3.35 4.04
N ASN A 31 -0.29 3.25 5.01
CA ASN A 31 -0.47 2.38 6.18
C ASN A 31 -1.71 2.76 6.99
N ALA A 32 -1.87 4.05 7.31
CA ALA A 32 -3.03 4.53 8.04
C ALA A 32 -4.35 4.26 7.29
N GLY A 33 -4.38 4.47 5.97
CA GLY A 33 -5.53 4.15 5.13
C GLY A 33 -5.85 2.66 5.10
N THR A 34 -4.82 1.81 5.04
CA THR A 34 -4.96 0.34 5.11
C THR A 34 -5.59 -0.08 6.44
N ASP A 35 -5.11 0.47 7.57
CA ASP A 35 -5.63 0.15 8.90
C ASP A 35 -7.08 0.61 9.06
N VAL A 36 -7.43 1.80 8.56
CA VAL A 36 -8.80 2.30 8.57
C VAL A 36 -9.71 1.41 7.73
N ALA A 37 -9.31 1.04 6.52
CA ALA A 37 -10.09 0.17 5.65
C ALA A 37 -10.33 -1.21 6.29
N ALA A 38 -9.31 -1.80 6.92
CA ALA A 38 -9.44 -3.06 7.64
C ALA A 38 -10.45 -2.93 8.81
N ASN A 39 -10.35 -1.88 9.62
CA ASN A 39 -11.26 -1.64 10.75
C ASN A 39 -12.71 -1.43 10.30
N VAL A 40 -12.93 -0.72 9.19
CA VAL A 40 -14.26 -0.57 8.60
C VAL A 40 -14.81 -1.93 8.17
N ALA A 41 -14.01 -2.75 7.48
CA ALA A 41 -14.43 -4.10 7.08
C ALA A 41 -14.78 -4.98 8.29
N PHE A 42 -14.01 -4.93 9.38
CA PHE A 42 -14.32 -5.66 10.60
C PHE A 42 -15.64 -5.19 11.22
N SER A 43 -15.85 -3.89 11.32
CA SER A 43 -17.09 -3.30 11.85
C SER A 43 -18.32 -3.70 11.01
N LEU A 44 -18.17 -3.79 9.69
CA LEU A 44 -19.20 -4.24 8.77
C LEU A 44 -19.61 -5.70 9.02
N VAL A 45 -18.64 -6.59 9.26
CA VAL A 45 -18.87 -7.99 9.61
C VAL A 45 -19.61 -8.11 10.96
N GLU A 46 -19.18 -7.34 11.97
CA GLU A 46 -19.78 -7.35 13.31
C GLU A 46 -21.24 -6.89 13.30
N THR A 47 -21.54 -5.85 12.52
CA THR A 47 -22.88 -5.28 12.38
C THR A 47 -23.79 -6.05 11.43
N ARG A 48 -23.28 -7.14 10.82
CA ARG A 48 -24.00 -8.02 9.87
C ARG A 48 -24.54 -7.28 8.65
N THR A 49 -23.72 -6.39 8.11
CA THR A 49 -23.98 -5.73 6.82
C THR A 49 -23.87 -6.72 5.65
N LYS A 50 -24.16 -6.27 4.42
CA LYS A 50 -24.25 -7.17 3.26
C LYS A 50 -22.88 -7.67 2.85
N VAL A 51 -22.83 -8.88 2.29
CA VAL A 51 -21.59 -9.48 1.73
C VAL A 51 -20.97 -8.60 0.63
N GLU A 52 -21.79 -7.81 -0.06
CA GLU A 52 -21.37 -6.82 -1.06
C GLU A 52 -20.46 -5.73 -0.47
N ASP A 53 -20.77 -5.27 0.75
CA ASP A 53 -20.00 -4.23 1.45
C ASP A 53 -18.63 -4.77 1.90
N GLU A 54 -18.57 -6.05 2.32
CA GLU A 54 -17.32 -6.73 2.65
C GLU A 54 -16.41 -6.88 1.42
N ASN A 55 -16.96 -7.34 0.29
CA ASN A 55 -16.21 -7.49 -0.96
C ASN A 55 -15.69 -6.14 -1.47
N CYS A 56 -16.44 -5.04 -1.25
CA CYS A 56 -15.98 -3.69 -1.56
C CYS A 56 -14.71 -3.36 -0.76
N MET A 57 -14.69 -3.66 0.54
CA MET A 57 -13.50 -3.41 1.37
C MET A 57 -12.33 -4.33 1.02
N GLU A 58 -12.56 -5.56 0.58
CA GLU A 58 -11.50 -6.42 0.05
C GLU A 58 -10.81 -5.79 -1.19
N ASN A 59 -11.59 -5.17 -2.08
CA ASN A 59 -11.03 -4.45 -3.23
C ASN A 59 -10.22 -3.22 -2.80
N VAL A 60 -10.72 -2.43 -1.85
CA VAL A 60 -9.99 -1.27 -1.31
C VAL A 60 -8.64 -1.70 -0.70
N MET A 61 -8.60 -2.84 -0.01
CA MET A 61 -7.35 -3.38 0.53
C MET A 61 -6.34 -3.78 -0.58
N LEU A 62 -6.83 -4.29 -1.71
CA LEU A 62 -5.99 -4.58 -2.88
C LEU A 62 -5.50 -3.30 -3.56
N GLU A 63 -6.32 -2.25 -3.62
CA GLU A 63 -5.92 -0.93 -4.12
C GLU A 63 -4.80 -0.32 -3.25
N TYR A 64 -4.91 -0.42 -1.93
CA TYR A 64 -3.81 -0.01 -1.03
C TYR A 64 -2.54 -0.84 -1.24
N ALA A 65 -2.65 -2.15 -1.46
CA ALA A 65 -1.51 -2.99 -1.77
C ALA A 65 -0.86 -2.64 -3.13
N ALA A 66 -1.67 -2.28 -4.13
CA ALA A 66 -1.18 -1.79 -5.42
C ALA A 66 -0.48 -0.44 -5.29
N LEU A 67 -1.08 0.50 -4.56
CA LEU A 67 -0.53 1.83 -4.32
C LEU A 67 0.80 1.77 -3.55
N ASP A 68 0.91 0.90 -2.55
CA ASP A 68 2.16 0.68 -1.82
C ASP A 68 3.25 0.13 -2.76
N ARG A 69 2.93 -0.88 -3.58
CA ARG A 69 3.84 -1.42 -4.60
C ARG A 69 4.32 -0.32 -5.55
N GLU A 70 3.39 0.48 -6.08
CA GLU A 70 3.67 1.54 -7.06
C GLU A 70 4.54 2.65 -6.47
N LEU A 71 4.21 3.12 -5.25
CA LEU A 71 5.01 4.12 -4.56
C LEU A 71 6.44 3.61 -4.31
N ASN A 72 6.58 2.36 -3.85
CA ASN A 72 7.89 1.75 -3.61
C ASN A 72 8.71 1.61 -4.90
N GLN A 73 8.08 1.23 -6.01
CA GLN A 73 8.73 1.15 -7.33
C GLN A 73 9.17 2.53 -7.83
N TYR A 74 8.35 3.56 -7.61
CA TYR A 74 8.69 4.94 -7.97
C TYR A 74 9.88 5.45 -7.15
N ILE A 75 9.85 5.28 -5.83
CA ILE A 75 10.97 5.65 -4.93
C ILE A 75 12.25 4.95 -5.38
N TRP A 76 12.19 3.64 -5.64
CA TRP A 76 13.34 2.87 -6.13
C TRP A 76 13.90 3.42 -7.46
N ALA A 77 13.03 3.78 -8.41
CA ALA A 77 13.46 4.32 -9.71
C ALA A 77 14.13 5.70 -9.56
N VAL A 78 13.57 6.56 -8.71
CA VAL A 78 14.14 7.88 -8.41
C VAL A 78 15.49 7.72 -7.72
N GLU A 79 15.57 6.98 -6.61
CA GLU A 79 16.81 6.75 -5.87
C GLU A 79 17.89 6.10 -6.74
N GLY A 80 17.50 5.10 -7.55
CA GLY A 80 18.40 4.45 -8.50
C GLY A 80 18.98 5.42 -9.53
N THR A 81 18.18 6.40 -9.97
CA THR A 81 18.63 7.46 -10.90
C THR A 81 19.56 8.44 -10.20
N VAL A 82 19.22 8.89 -8.99
CA VAL A 82 20.08 9.78 -8.19
C VAL A 82 21.44 9.15 -7.92
N ASN A 83 21.42 7.90 -7.46
CA ASN A 83 22.64 7.16 -7.13
C ASN A 83 23.49 6.86 -8.36
N GLN A 84 22.87 6.72 -9.55
CA GLN A 84 23.59 6.63 -10.80
C GLN A 84 24.26 7.96 -11.15
N LEU A 85 23.53 9.09 -11.06
CA LEU A 85 24.06 10.41 -11.37
C LEU A 85 25.26 10.80 -10.48
N LYS A 86 25.17 10.49 -9.18
CA LYS A 86 26.25 10.72 -8.22
C LYS A 86 27.51 9.89 -8.52
N ARG A 87 27.36 8.71 -9.12
CA ARG A 87 28.47 7.82 -9.47
C ARG A 87 29.10 8.19 -10.80
N ASP A 88 28.25 8.44 -11.80
CA ASP A 88 28.68 8.65 -13.18
C ASP A 88 29.20 10.08 -13.40
N CYS A 89 28.87 11.02 -12.51
CA CYS A 89 29.28 12.44 -12.56
C CYS A 89 29.30 13.01 -13.98
N PRO A 90 28.18 12.95 -14.71
CA PRO A 90 28.15 13.28 -16.12
C PRO A 90 28.48 14.75 -16.34
N GLU A 91 29.26 15.04 -17.39
CA GLU A 91 29.65 16.43 -17.76
C GLU A 91 28.44 17.31 -18.10
N THR A 92 27.35 16.70 -18.57
CA THR A 92 26.08 17.37 -18.86
C THR A 92 24.97 16.70 -18.07
N ILE A 93 24.00 17.49 -17.59
CA ILE A 93 22.84 16.98 -16.87
C ILE A 93 21.99 16.16 -17.87
N PRO A 94 21.83 14.84 -17.67
CA PRO A 94 21.01 14.01 -18.55
C PRO A 94 19.51 14.21 -18.25
N ASP A 95 18.66 13.66 -19.12
CA ASP A 95 17.22 13.64 -18.91
C ASP A 95 16.84 12.68 -17.77
N LEU A 96 16.71 13.26 -16.57
CA LEU A 96 16.32 12.53 -15.36
C LEU A 96 14.94 11.88 -15.48
N GLN A 97 14.01 12.53 -16.18
CA GLN A 97 12.66 12.02 -16.34
C GLN A 97 12.67 10.73 -17.15
N SER A 98 13.37 10.72 -18.29
CA SER A 98 13.51 9.52 -19.12
C SER A 98 14.19 8.38 -18.35
N MET A 99 15.25 8.68 -17.58
CA MET A 99 15.96 7.67 -16.78
C MET A 99 15.05 7.03 -15.71
N VAL A 100 14.28 7.84 -14.99
CA VAL A 100 13.32 7.34 -14.00
C VAL A 100 12.23 6.50 -14.67
N GLN A 101 11.67 6.98 -15.79
CA GLN A 101 10.63 6.26 -16.53
C GLN A 101 11.13 4.92 -17.08
N GLU A 102 12.36 4.84 -17.57
CA GLU A 102 12.96 3.59 -18.06
C GLU A 102 13.11 2.55 -16.93
N LYS A 103 13.67 2.97 -15.79
CA LYS A 103 13.82 2.11 -14.60
C LYS A 103 12.45 1.64 -14.10
N LEU A 104 11.50 2.56 -14.00
CA LEU A 104 10.14 2.28 -13.53
C LEU A 104 9.41 1.31 -14.47
N SER A 105 9.45 1.54 -15.78
CA SER A 105 8.82 0.67 -16.78
C SER A 105 9.41 -0.74 -16.76
N THR A 106 10.71 -0.86 -16.49
CA THR A 106 11.40 -2.16 -16.41
C THR A 106 10.91 -3.00 -15.24
N VAL A 107 10.66 -2.39 -14.08
CA VAL A 107 10.11 -3.11 -12.93
C VAL A 107 8.60 -3.36 -13.10
N GLN A 108 7.86 -2.39 -13.63
CA GLN A 108 6.42 -2.49 -13.83
C GLN A 108 6.02 -3.55 -14.86
N ARG A 109 6.85 -3.84 -15.86
CA ARG A 109 6.61 -4.93 -16.83
C ARG A 109 6.43 -6.31 -16.17
N LYS A 110 6.98 -6.48 -14.96
CA LYS A 110 6.88 -7.72 -14.18
C LYS A 110 5.72 -7.68 -13.18
N ASN A 111 4.97 -6.58 -13.11
CA ASN A 111 3.83 -6.48 -12.22
C ASN A 111 2.73 -7.45 -12.65
N CYS A 112 2.13 -8.08 -11.65
CA CYS A 112 0.99 -8.95 -11.83
C CYS A 112 0.06 -8.72 -10.65
N ASP A 113 -1.18 -8.30 -10.91
CA ASP A 113 -2.12 -7.96 -9.85
C ASP A 113 -2.59 -9.20 -9.09
N ALA A 114 -2.48 -10.39 -9.69
CA ALA A 114 -2.66 -11.64 -8.96
C ALA A 114 -1.65 -11.82 -7.81
N ASN A 115 -0.49 -11.15 -7.85
CA ASN A 115 0.46 -11.17 -6.74
C ASN A 115 0.02 -10.27 -5.56
N LEU A 116 -0.90 -9.33 -5.76
CA LEU A 116 -1.44 -8.50 -4.66
C LEU A 116 -2.19 -9.34 -3.64
N GLN A 117 -2.82 -10.44 -4.08
CA GLN A 117 -3.47 -11.42 -3.22
C GLN A 117 -2.49 -12.10 -2.23
N LYS A 118 -1.19 -12.06 -2.53
CA LYS A 118 -0.12 -12.62 -1.69
C LYS A 118 0.56 -11.55 -0.83
N ASN A 119 0.08 -10.30 -0.86
CA ASN A 119 0.59 -9.25 0.02
C ASN A 119 0.35 -9.65 1.48
N GLU A 120 1.37 -9.50 2.33
CA GLU A 120 1.33 -9.92 3.72
C GLU A 120 0.18 -9.27 4.51
N LYS A 121 -0.01 -7.96 4.37
CA LYS A 121 -1.09 -7.22 5.04
C LYS A 121 -2.46 -7.66 4.55
N PHE A 122 -2.60 -7.89 3.24
CA PHE A 122 -3.85 -8.40 2.68
C PHE A 122 -4.19 -9.81 3.18
N MET A 123 -3.20 -10.71 3.26
CA MET A 123 -3.39 -12.06 3.79
C MET A 123 -3.79 -12.04 5.27
N GLN A 124 -3.10 -11.23 6.08
CA GLN A 124 -3.43 -11.04 7.50
C GLN A 124 -4.86 -10.52 7.67
N PHE A 125 -5.25 -9.53 6.87
CA PHE A 125 -6.61 -8.99 6.84
C PHE A 125 -7.66 -10.08 6.51
N LYS A 126 -7.44 -10.89 5.47
CA LYS A 126 -8.35 -11.99 5.11
C LYS A 126 -8.46 -13.05 6.21
N GLU A 127 -7.36 -13.34 6.88
CA GLU A 127 -7.35 -14.26 8.02
C GLU A 127 -8.15 -13.71 9.21
N GLN A 128 -7.97 -12.44 9.55
CA GLN A 128 -8.73 -11.78 10.62
C GLN A 128 -10.24 -11.77 10.32
N LEU A 129 -10.64 -11.47 9.07
CA LEU A 129 -12.03 -11.57 8.65
C LEU A 129 -12.61 -12.98 8.83
N ARG A 130 -11.85 -14.01 8.42
CA ARG A 130 -12.27 -15.41 8.57
C ARG A 130 -12.48 -15.76 10.03
N ASN A 131 -11.56 -15.38 10.90
CA ASN A 131 -11.62 -15.67 12.33
C ASN A 131 -12.82 -14.97 12.99
N LEU A 132 -13.05 -13.69 12.64
CA LEU A 132 -14.19 -12.92 13.14
C LEU A 132 -15.53 -13.56 12.75
N LYS A 133 -15.68 -13.97 11.48
CA LYS A 133 -16.87 -14.67 10.99
C LYS A 133 -17.11 -16.00 11.73
N GLN A 134 -16.05 -16.76 12.01
CA GLN A 134 -16.15 -17.99 12.79
C GLN A 134 -16.61 -17.73 14.23
N GLN A 135 -16.05 -16.73 14.90
CA GLN A 135 -16.46 -16.34 16.25
C GLN A 135 -17.94 -15.93 16.30
N LEU A 136 -18.39 -15.09 15.36
CA LEU A 136 -19.80 -14.69 15.28
C LEU A 136 -20.74 -15.86 15.04
N ASN A 137 -20.33 -16.86 14.25
CA ASN A 137 -21.12 -18.07 14.03
C ASN A 137 -21.21 -18.94 15.30
N LEU A 138 -20.12 -19.10 16.05
CA LEU A 138 -20.14 -19.81 17.33
C LEU A 138 -21.04 -19.11 18.35
N LEU A 139 -20.96 -17.78 18.45
CA LEU A 139 -21.82 -16.99 19.32
C LEU A 139 -23.30 -17.14 18.97
N LYS A 140 -23.64 -17.12 17.67
CA LYS A 140 -25.01 -17.38 17.20
C LYS A 140 -25.51 -18.74 17.66
N ILE A 141 -24.70 -19.79 17.51
CA ILE A 141 -25.06 -21.15 17.92
C ILE A 141 -25.31 -21.18 19.44
N CYS A 142 -24.42 -20.63 20.26
CA CYS A 142 -24.61 -20.57 21.71
C CYS A 142 -25.89 -19.84 22.13
N LEU A 143 -26.22 -18.71 21.49
CA LEU A 143 -27.46 -17.96 21.76
C LEU A 143 -28.70 -18.78 21.41
N ILE A 144 -28.68 -19.54 20.31
CA ILE A 144 -29.77 -20.45 19.94
C ILE A 144 -29.94 -21.55 21.01
N TRP A 145 -28.85 -22.18 21.44
CA TRP A 145 -28.90 -23.18 22.51
C TRP A 145 -29.45 -22.61 23.82
N GLN A 146 -29.03 -21.41 24.22
CA GLN A 146 -29.58 -20.73 25.40
C GLN A 146 -31.08 -20.41 25.24
N GLY A 147 -31.52 -20.00 24.05
CA GLY A 147 -32.94 -19.79 23.76
C GLY A 147 -33.76 -21.08 23.92
N HIS A 148 -33.25 -22.21 23.44
CA HIS A 148 -33.92 -23.51 23.58
C HIS A 148 -33.95 -24.00 25.04
N LEU A 149 -32.85 -23.83 25.78
CA LEU A 149 -32.77 -24.16 27.21
C LEU A 149 -33.73 -23.33 28.06
N THR A 150 -33.88 -22.04 27.76
CA THR A 150 -34.79 -21.14 28.49
C THR A 150 -36.26 -21.33 28.12
N ALA A 151 -36.55 -21.81 26.91
CA ALA A 151 -37.91 -22.18 26.49
C ALA A 151 -38.38 -23.50 27.14
N GLY A 152 -37.50 -24.51 27.27
CA GLY A 152 -37.85 -25.80 27.89
C GLY A 152 -38.00 -25.80 29.42
N PHE A 153 -37.74 -24.67 30.08
CA PHE A 153 -37.92 -24.49 31.53
C PHE A 153 -39.23 -23.76 31.90
N ARG A 154 -40.06 -23.42 30.91
CA ARG A 154 -41.28 -22.60 31.10
C ARG A 154 -42.60 -23.40 30.91
N ASP A 155 -42.52 -24.73 30.96
CA ASP A 155 -43.67 -25.66 30.97
C ASP A 155 -43.70 -26.48 32.27
#